data_AF-A0A383A7V3-F1
#
_entry.id   AF-A0A383A7V3-F1
#
_cell.length_a   1.000
_cell.length_b   1.000
_cell.length_c   1.000
_cell.angle_alpha   90.00
_cell.angle_beta   90.00
_cell.angle_gamma   90.00
#
_symmetry.space_group_name_H-M   'P 1'
#
loop_
_entity.id
_entity.type
_entity.pdbx_description
1 polymer ?
#
loop_
_entity_poly.entity_id
_entity_poly.type
_entity_poly.pdbx_seq_one_letter_code
_entity_poly.pdbx_strand_id
1 'polypeptide(L)'
;GSPVFRVILGSRKDRLTAGGIEARIDDMVKFLKANKSRATDAGIKIAVENHAGDMHSLELVRLVEAAGKEWVGVNLDSGNAVWTLEDPFENLKNLAPYTLTSSLRDTMAWPSANGFTAAWRAMGEGLVDWKKYFSHFGKVCPDAPVCIETISGFNHELKVKTDGFWKAWPKGKPKGYAQFETFARGGKAVATFKPAAGVDRKKAQQVFQKGDIERSIRFCRKLGLGRI
;
A
#
# COMPACT_ATOMS: atom_id res chain seq x y z
N GLY A 1 -0.99 -11.94 -22.97
CA GLY A 1 -0.12 -11.57 -21.83
C GLY A 1 -0.90 -10.72 -20.84
N SER A 2 -0.33 -10.35 -19.69
CA SER A 2 -0.96 -9.39 -18.77
C SER A 2 -1.10 -8.02 -19.46
N PRO A 3 -2.27 -7.36 -19.43
CA PRO A 3 -2.46 -6.02 -20.00
C PRO A 3 -1.96 -4.90 -19.06
N VAL A 4 -1.51 -5.25 -17.85
CA VAL A 4 -1.05 -4.30 -16.84
C VAL A 4 0.34 -4.69 -16.35
N PHE A 5 1.22 -3.68 -16.24
CA PHE A 5 2.57 -3.82 -15.70
C PHE A 5 2.75 -2.94 -14.45
N ARG A 6 3.01 -3.57 -13.30
CA ARG A 6 3.23 -2.88 -12.02
C ARG A 6 4.62 -2.26 -11.99
N VAL A 7 4.69 -1.01 -11.55
CA VAL A 7 5.95 -0.30 -11.27
C VAL A 7 5.88 0.40 -9.92
N ILE A 8 7.04 0.59 -9.31
CA ILE A 8 7.20 1.36 -8.07
C ILE A 8 8.17 2.52 -8.33
N LEU A 9 8.00 3.64 -7.62
CA LEU A 9 8.94 4.76 -7.68
C LEU A 9 10.13 4.51 -6.75
N GLY A 10 9.86 4.21 -5.47
CA GLY A 10 10.95 4.07 -4.50
C GLY A 10 10.48 3.68 -3.11
N SER A 11 10.93 4.42 -2.11
CA SER A 11 10.65 4.19 -0.69
C SER A 11 10.55 5.51 0.09
N ARG A 12 10.20 5.44 1.37
CA ARG A 12 10.18 6.60 2.29
C ARG A 12 11.46 7.45 2.29
N LYS A 13 12.61 6.89 1.90
CA LYS A 13 13.89 7.64 1.82
C LYS A 13 13.85 8.72 0.73
N ASP A 14 13.07 8.51 -0.33
CA ASP A 14 12.96 9.43 -1.47
C ASP A 14 12.36 10.78 -1.07
N ARG A 15 11.52 10.80 -0.02
CA ARG A 15 11.00 12.04 0.59
C ARG A 15 12.10 12.97 1.12
N LEU A 16 13.27 12.42 1.45
CA LEU A 16 14.41 13.17 2.02
C LEU A 16 15.49 13.50 0.98
N THR A 17 15.31 13.08 -0.27
CA THR A 17 16.24 13.42 -1.36
C THR A 17 16.08 14.88 -1.78
N ALA A 18 17.04 15.41 -2.54
CA ALA A 18 16.96 16.79 -3.04
C ALA A 18 15.69 17.01 -3.86
N GLY A 19 14.93 18.07 -3.52
CA GLY A 19 13.61 18.37 -4.09
C GLY A 19 12.44 17.59 -3.46
N GLY A 20 12.72 16.68 -2.51
CA GLY A 20 11.73 15.87 -1.82
C GLY A 20 10.97 14.92 -2.74
N ILE A 21 9.82 14.45 -2.27
CA ILE A 21 8.99 13.51 -3.04
C ILE A 21 8.44 14.11 -4.33
N GLU A 22 8.17 15.41 -4.36
CA GLU A 22 7.61 16.09 -5.54
C GLU A 22 8.57 16.02 -6.74
N ALA A 23 9.87 16.21 -6.51
CA ALA A 23 10.88 16.07 -7.56
C ALA A 23 10.98 14.64 -8.07
N ARG A 24 10.83 13.64 -7.19
CA ARG A 24 10.85 12.23 -7.58
C ARG A 24 9.59 11.84 -8.36
N ILE A 25 8.44 12.42 -8.04
CA ILE A 25 7.21 12.29 -8.82
C ILE A 25 7.42 12.88 -10.22
N ASP A 26 8.03 14.06 -10.32
CA ASP A 26 8.31 14.71 -11.61
C ASP A 26 9.28 13.89 -12.47
N ASP A 27 10.32 13.31 -11.85
CA ASP A 27 11.25 12.39 -12.51
C ASP A 27 10.51 11.17 -13.07
N MET A 28 9.60 10.57 -12.28
CA MET A 28 8.80 9.42 -12.70
C MET A 28 7.83 9.79 -13.84
N VAL A 29 7.18 10.95 -13.77
CA VAL A 29 6.32 11.46 -14.84
C VAL A 29 7.11 11.63 -16.15
N LYS A 30 8.31 12.21 -16.08
CA LYS A 30 9.19 12.38 -17.23
C LYS A 30 9.59 11.01 -17.82
N PHE A 31 9.98 10.07 -16.96
CA PHE A 31 10.33 8.71 -17.37
C PHE A 31 9.17 8.00 -18.06
N LEU A 32 7.97 8.07 -17.49
CA LEU A 32 6.76 7.47 -18.07
C LEU A 32 6.47 8.08 -19.45
N LYS A 33 6.43 9.41 -19.56
CA LYS A 33 6.16 10.09 -20.85
C LYS A 33 7.17 9.70 -21.92
N ALA A 34 8.46 9.60 -21.58
CA ALA A 34 9.50 9.19 -22.52
C ALA A 34 9.34 7.73 -23.01
N ASN A 35 8.62 6.88 -22.27
CA ASN A 35 8.41 5.47 -22.61
C ASN A 35 6.97 5.16 -23.02
N LYS A 36 6.12 6.17 -23.26
CA LYS A 36 4.69 6.00 -23.55
C LYS A 36 4.46 5.05 -24.73
N SER A 37 5.11 5.29 -25.88
CA SER A 37 4.91 4.47 -27.09
C SER A 37 5.23 3.00 -26.83
N ARG A 38 6.31 2.70 -26.11
CA ARG A 38 6.69 1.32 -25.76
C ARG A 38 5.58 0.58 -25.00
N ALA A 39 4.90 1.28 -24.08
CA ALA A 39 3.80 0.70 -23.33
C ALA A 39 2.53 0.59 -24.19
N THR A 40 2.15 1.68 -24.87
CA THR A 40 0.88 1.72 -25.63
C THR A 40 0.91 0.85 -26.89
N ASP A 41 2.03 0.79 -27.61
CA ASP A 41 2.19 -0.04 -28.82
C ASP A 41 2.18 -1.54 -28.46
N ALA A 42 2.60 -1.87 -27.23
CA ALA A 42 2.51 -3.22 -26.67
C ALA A 42 1.13 -3.54 -26.08
N GLY A 43 0.18 -2.59 -26.06
CA GLY A 43 -1.14 -2.75 -25.45
C GLY A 43 -1.10 -2.88 -23.92
N ILE A 44 -0.08 -2.30 -23.27
CA ILE A 44 0.15 -2.40 -21.82
C ILE A 44 -0.18 -1.06 -21.14
N LYS A 45 -0.95 -1.12 -20.05
CA LYS A 45 -1.08 -0.01 -19.09
C LYS A 45 -0.08 -0.14 -17.95
N ILE A 46 0.45 0.98 -17.47
CA ILE A 46 1.38 1.02 -16.35
C ILE A 46 0.61 1.29 -15.06
N ALA A 47 0.75 0.42 -14.06
CA ALA A 47 0.15 0.59 -12.74
C ALA A 47 1.22 0.97 -11.72
N VAL A 48 1.24 2.25 -11.33
CA VAL A 48 2.18 2.77 -10.32
C VAL A 48 1.63 2.47 -8.93
N GLU A 49 2.47 1.95 -8.04
CA GLU A 49 2.15 1.77 -6.64
C GLU A 49 2.87 2.80 -5.79
N ASN A 50 2.18 3.36 -4.78
CA ASN A 50 2.86 4.00 -3.67
C ASN A 50 3.50 2.92 -2.79
N HIS A 51 4.82 2.87 -2.75
CA HIS A 51 5.58 1.76 -2.21
C HIS A 51 6.46 2.18 -1.02
N ALA A 52 6.42 1.38 0.05
CA ALA A 52 7.31 1.52 1.21
C ALA A 52 7.37 2.94 1.81
N GLY A 53 6.25 3.68 1.79
CA GLY A 53 6.11 5.01 2.38
C GLY A 53 6.59 6.16 1.50
N ASP A 54 6.82 5.94 0.20
CA ASP A 54 7.24 7.00 -0.73
C ASP A 54 6.16 8.06 -0.95
N MET A 55 4.92 7.69 -1.29
CA MET A 55 3.85 8.58 -1.75
C MET A 55 2.55 8.36 -0.97
N HIS A 56 1.92 9.45 -0.56
CA HIS A 56 0.54 9.48 -0.12
C HIS A 56 -0.40 9.30 -1.33
N SER A 57 -1.63 8.83 -1.16
CA SER A 57 -2.56 8.62 -2.27
C SER A 57 -2.70 9.85 -3.18
N LEU A 58 -2.85 11.04 -2.61
CA LEU A 58 -2.99 12.29 -3.36
C LEU A 58 -1.73 12.70 -4.14
N GLU A 59 -0.55 12.32 -3.64
CA GLU A 59 0.71 12.49 -4.37
C GLU A 59 0.77 11.51 -5.56
N LEU A 60 0.26 10.29 -5.39
CA LEU A 60 0.12 9.31 -6.48
C LEU A 60 -0.94 9.74 -7.51
N VAL A 61 -2.05 10.33 -7.10
CA VAL A 61 -3.05 10.93 -8.01
C VAL A 61 -2.40 12.01 -8.88
N ARG A 62 -1.60 12.90 -8.29
CA ARG A 62 -0.83 13.91 -9.03
C ARG A 62 0.05 13.27 -10.10
N LEU A 63 0.78 12.20 -9.75
CA LEU A 63 1.65 11.47 -10.67
C LEU A 63 0.86 10.92 -11.87
N VAL A 64 -0.24 10.23 -11.61
CA VAL A 64 -1.05 9.59 -12.67
C VAL A 64 -1.67 10.62 -13.60
N GLU A 65 -2.28 11.68 -13.04
CA GLU A 65 -2.88 12.75 -13.86
C GLU A 65 -1.82 13.46 -14.70
N ALA A 66 -0.63 13.72 -14.15
CA ALA A 66 0.47 14.36 -14.87
C ALA A 66 1.06 13.46 -15.97
N ALA A 67 1.12 12.14 -15.79
CA ALA A 67 1.63 11.18 -16.77
C ALA A 67 0.62 10.85 -17.88
N GLY A 68 -0.68 10.89 -17.57
CA GLY A 68 -1.80 10.63 -18.48
C GLY A 68 -2.57 9.36 -18.10
N LYS A 69 -3.75 9.55 -17.50
CA LYS A 69 -4.60 8.48 -16.95
C LYS A 69 -5.16 7.46 -17.95
N GLU A 70 -5.04 7.73 -19.25
CA GLU A 70 -5.46 6.79 -20.30
C GLU A 70 -4.61 5.51 -20.33
N TRP A 71 -3.33 5.62 -19.95
CA TRP A 71 -2.36 4.54 -20.05
C TRP A 71 -1.54 4.31 -18.77
N VAL A 72 -1.54 5.27 -17.84
CA VAL A 72 -1.01 5.13 -16.49
C VAL A 72 -2.16 5.08 -15.50
N GLY A 73 -2.08 4.18 -14.54
CA GLY A 73 -2.99 4.10 -13.41
C GLY A 73 -2.27 3.59 -12.17
N VAL A 74 -3.02 2.95 -11.28
CA VAL A 74 -2.57 2.61 -9.93
C VAL A 74 -2.62 1.11 -9.68
N ASN A 75 -1.58 0.59 -9.02
CA ASN A 75 -1.67 -0.65 -8.28
C ASN A 75 -2.02 -0.31 -6.82
N LEU A 76 -3.27 -0.54 -6.44
CA LEU A 76 -3.79 -0.16 -5.13
C LEU A 76 -3.26 -1.09 -4.03
N ASP A 77 -2.46 -0.56 -3.09
CA ASP A 77 -1.98 -1.30 -1.92
C ASP A 77 -2.51 -0.69 -0.62
N SER A 78 -3.41 -1.44 0.04
CA SER A 78 -4.03 -1.05 1.30
C SER A 78 -3.06 -0.97 2.47
N GLY A 79 -1.97 -1.73 2.45
CA GLY A 79 -0.94 -1.74 3.47
C GLY A 79 0.02 -0.56 3.36
N ASN A 80 0.33 -0.10 2.14
CA ASN A 80 1.20 1.05 1.93
C ASN A 80 0.54 2.37 2.36
N ALA A 81 -0.80 2.47 2.32
CA ALA A 81 -1.54 3.61 2.87
C ALA A 81 -1.10 3.97 4.30
N VAL A 82 -0.96 2.96 5.16
CA VAL A 82 -0.59 3.14 6.57
C VAL A 82 0.87 3.63 6.72
N TRP A 83 1.78 3.24 5.82
CA TRP A 83 3.15 3.79 5.78
C TRP A 83 3.20 5.27 5.45
N THR A 84 2.15 5.81 4.88
CA THR A 84 2.00 7.23 4.56
C THR A 84 0.98 7.94 5.44
N LEU A 85 0.69 7.39 6.62
CA LEU A 85 -0.22 8.00 7.62
C LEU A 85 -1.65 8.17 7.08
N GLU A 86 -2.09 7.24 6.25
CA GLU A 86 -3.40 7.24 5.62
C GLU A 86 -4.22 6.03 6.09
N ASP A 87 -5.53 6.24 6.29
CA ASP A 87 -6.48 5.15 6.47
C ASP A 87 -6.66 4.37 5.14
N PRO A 88 -6.64 3.03 5.14
CA PRO A 88 -6.76 2.25 3.92
C PRO A 88 -8.07 2.49 3.13
N PHE A 89 -9.17 2.87 3.78
CA PHE A 89 -10.43 3.15 3.10
C PHE A 89 -10.44 4.54 2.45
N GLU A 90 -9.84 5.56 3.08
CA GLU A 90 -9.58 6.85 2.42
C GLU A 90 -8.64 6.69 1.22
N ASN A 91 -7.59 5.88 1.35
CA ASN A 91 -6.68 5.54 0.27
C ASN A 91 -7.42 4.92 -0.93
N LEU A 92 -8.31 3.95 -0.70
CA LEU A 92 -9.18 3.37 -1.72
C LEU A 92 -10.01 4.45 -2.42
N LYS A 93 -10.69 5.33 -1.67
CA LYS A 93 -11.54 6.36 -2.28
C LYS A 93 -10.75 7.31 -3.19
N ASN A 94 -9.55 7.69 -2.78
CA ASN A 94 -8.69 8.60 -3.54
C ASN A 94 -8.17 7.94 -4.84
N LEU A 95 -7.84 6.65 -4.79
CA LEU A 95 -7.17 5.93 -5.88
C LEU A 95 -8.10 5.11 -6.77
N ALA A 96 -9.34 4.87 -6.35
CA ALA A 96 -10.32 4.09 -7.10
C ALA A 96 -10.49 4.52 -8.57
N PRO A 97 -10.58 5.82 -8.91
CA PRO A 97 -10.74 6.26 -10.30
C PRO A 97 -9.56 5.89 -11.22
N TYR A 98 -8.42 5.53 -10.65
CA TYR A 98 -7.17 5.25 -11.36
C TYR A 98 -6.73 3.78 -11.23
N THR A 99 -7.46 2.96 -10.48
CA THR A 99 -7.01 1.61 -10.10
C THR A 99 -7.11 0.66 -11.29
N LEU A 100 -5.98 0.07 -11.68
CA LEU A 100 -5.87 -0.94 -12.75
C LEU A 100 -5.71 -2.36 -12.20
N THR A 101 -5.12 -2.47 -11.02
CA THR A 101 -4.87 -3.71 -10.29
C THR A 101 -4.68 -3.38 -8.81
N SER A 102 -4.60 -4.38 -7.95
CA SER A 102 -4.38 -4.20 -6.53
C SER A 102 -3.24 -5.09 -6.01
N SER A 103 -2.81 -4.81 -4.79
CA SER A 103 -1.89 -5.62 -3.99
C SER A 103 -2.31 -5.45 -2.53
N LEU A 104 -3.34 -6.18 -2.15
CA LEU A 104 -4.03 -5.98 -0.88
C LEU A 104 -3.46 -6.87 0.21
N ARG A 105 -3.38 -6.30 1.40
CA ARG A 105 -3.05 -6.95 2.66
C ARG A 105 -3.70 -6.20 3.81
N ASP A 106 -3.82 -6.85 4.95
CA ASP A 106 -4.33 -6.20 6.15
C ASP A 106 -3.22 -5.52 6.93
N THR A 107 -3.60 -4.56 7.77
CA THR A 107 -2.66 -3.86 8.66
C THR A 107 -3.25 -3.77 10.06
N MET A 108 -2.47 -4.22 11.03
CA MET A 108 -2.69 -3.89 12.44
C MET A 108 -1.87 -2.65 12.76
N ALA A 109 -2.47 -1.67 13.44
CA ALA A 109 -1.81 -0.45 13.89
C ALA A 109 -2.19 -0.15 15.34
N TRP A 110 -1.29 0.43 16.13
CA TRP A 110 -1.52 0.74 17.54
C TRP A 110 -0.65 1.93 18.00
N PRO A 111 -1.04 2.65 19.06
CA PRO A 111 -0.21 3.70 19.65
C PRO A 111 1.13 3.16 20.18
N SER A 112 2.19 3.95 20.02
CA SER A 112 3.51 3.71 20.61
C SER A 112 3.99 4.92 21.40
N ALA A 113 5.12 4.76 22.10
CA ALA A 113 5.77 5.86 22.81
C ALA A 113 6.03 7.06 21.87
N ASN A 114 6.56 6.80 20.66
CA ASN A 114 6.96 7.82 19.70
C ASN A 114 5.88 8.19 18.67
N GLY A 115 4.70 7.59 18.73
CA GLY A 115 3.66 7.80 17.72
C GLY A 115 2.75 6.59 17.58
N PHE A 116 2.89 5.89 16.46
CA PHE A 116 2.15 4.67 16.15
C PHE A 116 3.11 3.58 15.66
N THR A 117 2.77 2.33 15.88
CA THR A 117 3.42 1.19 15.23
C THR A 117 2.40 0.48 14.37
N ALA A 118 2.80 0.01 13.20
CA ALA A 118 1.97 -0.83 12.36
C ALA A 118 2.72 -2.09 11.92
N ALA A 119 1.95 -3.11 11.60
CA ALA A 119 2.42 -4.39 11.10
C ALA A 119 1.45 -4.89 10.04
N TRP A 120 1.99 -5.26 8.88
CA TRP A 120 1.22 -5.94 7.85
C TRP A 120 0.85 -7.36 8.29
N ARG A 121 -0.35 -7.78 7.94
CA ARG A 121 -1.00 -9.01 8.39
C ARG A 121 -1.68 -9.72 7.22
N ALA A 122 -1.97 -11.01 7.43
CA ALA A 122 -2.91 -11.74 6.59
C ALA A 122 -4.29 -11.04 6.58
N MET A 123 -5.03 -11.18 5.48
CA MET A 123 -6.37 -10.60 5.33
C MET A 123 -7.29 -11.05 6.48
N GLY A 124 -7.92 -10.08 7.14
CA GLY A 124 -8.84 -10.33 8.27
C GLY A 124 -8.16 -10.42 9.63
N GLU A 125 -6.84 -10.23 9.72
CA GLU A 125 -6.09 -10.22 10.99
C GLU A 125 -5.61 -8.82 11.41
N GLY A 126 -5.92 -7.79 10.62
CA GLY A 126 -5.62 -6.40 10.93
C GLY A 126 -6.88 -5.62 11.36
N LEU A 127 -6.93 -4.35 10.98
CA LEU A 127 -7.99 -3.40 11.35
C LEU A 127 -8.86 -2.99 10.18
N VAL A 128 -8.51 -3.37 8.95
CA VAL A 128 -9.30 -2.97 7.78
C VAL A 128 -10.66 -3.65 7.84
N ASP A 129 -11.74 -2.86 7.76
CA ASP A 129 -13.09 -3.39 7.58
C ASP A 129 -13.23 -3.90 6.14
N TRP A 130 -12.82 -5.14 5.91
CA TRP A 130 -12.83 -5.75 4.58
C TRP A 130 -14.21 -5.95 4.00
N LYS A 131 -15.27 -6.06 4.81
CA LYS A 131 -16.64 -6.14 4.31
C LYS A 131 -17.02 -4.82 3.65
N LYS A 132 -16.81 -3.71 4.36
CA LYS A 132 -17.02 -2.36 3.83
C LYS A 132 -16.09 -2.08 2.64
N TYR A 133 -14.82 -2.43 2.78
CA TYR A 133 -13.80 -2.22 1.75
C TYR A 133 -14.18 -2.89 0.44
N PHE A 134 -14.45 -4.21 0.44
CA PHE A 134 -14.77 -4.94 -0.78
C PHE A 134 -16.16 -4.59 -1.33
N SER A 135 -17.13 -4.26 -0.47
CA SER A 135 -18.42 -3.74 -0.94
C SER A 135 -18.28 -2.42 -1.71
N HIS A 136 -17.35 -1.55 -1.30
CA HIS A 136 -17.07 -0.32 -2.04
C HIS A 136 -16.21 -0.60 -3.27
N PHE A 137 -15.10 -1.34 -3.11
CA PHE A 137 -14.17 -1.71 -4.18
C PHE A 137 -14.88 -2.33 -5.38
N GLY A 138 -15.78 -3.30 -5.17
CA GLY A 138 -16.51 -3.93 -6.27
C GLY A 138 -17.42 -2.98 -7.06
N LYS A 139 -17.83 -1.85 -6.47
CA LYS A 139 -18.63 -0.81 -7.13
C LYS A 139 -17.75 0.18 -7.92
N VAL A 140 -16.60 0.55 -7.36
CA VAL A 140 -15.77 1.64 -7.90
C VAL A 140 -14.58 1.17 -8.72
N CYS A 141 -14.18 -0.10 -8.58
CA CYS A 141 -13.10 -0.74 -9.31
C CYS A 141 -13.55 -2.10 -9.87
N PRO A 142 -14.67 -2.19 -10.61
CA PRO A 142 -15.29 -3.47 -10.99
C PRO A 142 -14.38 -4.36 -11.85
N ASP A 143 -13.48 -3.76 -12.64
CA ASP A 143 -12.57 -4.49 -13.54
C ASP A 143 -11.21 -4.81 -12.90
N ALA A 144 -10.89 -4.20 -11.76
CA ALA A 144 -9.59 -4.39 -11.12
C ALA A 144 -9.55 -5.73 -10.38
N PRO A 145 -8.54 -6.59 -10.62
CA PRO A 145 -8.40 -7.84 -9.88
C PRO A 145 -8.09 -7.55 -8.40
N VAL A 146 -8.60 -8.43 -7.53
CA VAL A 146 -8.17 -8.51 -6.14
C VAL A 146 -6.97 -9.44 -6.05
N CYS A 147 -5.78 -8.87 -5.84
CA CYS A 147 -4.54 -9.64 -5.65
C CYS A 147 -4.12 -9.53 -4.19
N ILE A 148 -3.84 -10.67 -3.55
CA ILE A 148 -3.29 -10.71 -2.19
C ILE A 148 -1.78 -10.54 -2.29
N GLU A 149 -1.22 -9.56 -1.59
CA GLU A 149 0.23 -9.43 -1.44
C GLU A 149 0.64 -9.82 -0.03
N THR A 150 1.46 -10.88 0.09
CA THR A 150 1.87 -11.41 1.39
C THR A 150 3.26 -10.92 1.77
N ILE A 151 3.30 -9.99 2.73
CA ILE A 151 4.51 -9.54 3.41
C ILE A 151 4.12 -9.23 4.86
N SER A 152 4.71 -9.91 5.83
CA SER A 152 4.35 -9.76 7.24
C SER A 152 5.50 -10.18 8.17
N GLY A 153 5.27 -10.09 9.48
CA GLY A 153 6.20 -10.59 10.51
C GLY A 153 7.20 -9.56 11.01
N PHE A 154 7.05 -8.29 10.62
CA PHE A 154 7.79 -7.17 11.19
C PHE A 154 6.84 -6.04 11.57
N ASN A 155 7.34 -5.18 12.46
CA ASN A 155 6.65 -3.99 12.90
C ASN A 155 7.44 -2.77 12.42
N HIS A 156 6.74 -1.70 12.05
CA HIS A 156 7.34 -0.43 11.66
C HIS A 156 6.73 0.69 12.51
N GLU A 157 7.60 1.45 13.19
CA GLU A 157 7.17 2.58 14.01
C GLU A 157 7.15 3.87 13.19
N LEU A 158 5.98 4.50 13.14
CA LEU A 158 5.70 5.81 12.58
C LEU A 158 5.88 6.85 13.71
N LYS A 159 7.09 7.40 13.80
CA LYS A 159 7.55 8.26 14.91
C LYS A 159 7.00 9.71 14.86
N VAL A 160 5.70 9.85 14.66
CA VAL A 160 4.99 11.14 14.47
C VAL A 160 5.11 12.13 15.63
N LYS A 161 5.57 11.71 16.82
CA LYS A 161 5.84 12.61 17.96
C LYS A 161 7.27 13.15 17.99
N THR A 162 8.10 12.80 17.01
CA THR A 162 9.48 13.28 16.90
C THR A 162 9.60 14.28 15.75
N ASP A 163 10.26 15.40 15.98
CA ASP A 163 10.42 16.45 14.95
C ASP A 163 11.15 15.93 13.70
N GLY A 164 12.10 15.00 13.90
CA GLY A 164 12.84 14.38 12.81
C GLY A 164 11.98 13.63 11.80
N PHE A 165 10.84 13.07 12.23
CA PHE A 165 9.91 12.37 11.34
C PHE A 165 9.27 13.32 10.31
N TRP A 166 8.93 14.54 10.73
CA TRP A 166 8.26 15.53 9.90
C TRP A 166 9.17 16.17 8.85
N LYS A 167 10.49 15.93 8.89
CA LYS A 167 11.42 16.32 7.80
C LYS A 167 11.06 15.67 6.46
N ALA A 168 10.47 14.47 6.47
CA ALA A 168 9.98 13.79 5.28
C ALA A 168 8.61 14.32 4.79
N TRP A 169 7.96 15.17 5.59
CA TRP A 169 6.62 15.71 5.37
C TRP A 169 6.63 17.23 5.55
N PRO A 170 7.34 17.99 4.71
CA PRO A 170 7.53 19.42 4.89
C PRO A 170 6.22 20.24 4.80
N LYS A 171 5.18 19.66 4.19
CA LYS A 171 3.81 20.23 4.14
C LYS A 171 2.99 19.94 5.41
N GLY A 172 3.59 19.30 6.42
CA GLY A 172 2.93 18.89 7.65
C GLY A 172 2.16 17.58 7.54
N LYS A 173 1.16 17.41 8.41
CA LYS A 173 0.29 16.23 8.44
C LYS A 173 -0.44 16.08 7.10
N PRO A 174 -0.38 14.91 6.43
CA PRO A 174 -1.11 14.71 5.19
C PRO A 174 -2.62 14.78 5.38
N LYS A 175 -3.36 15.08 4.31
CA LYS A 175 -4.82 15.07 4.33
C LYS A 175 -5.31 13.65 4.66
N GLY A 176 -6.23 13.52 5.61
CA GLY A 176 -6.70 12.21 6.08
C GLY A 176 -5.98 11.70 7.35
N TYR A 177 -5.02 12.44 7.89
CA TYR A 177 -4.25 12.04 9.07
C TYR A 177 -5.13 11.71 10.30
N ALA A 178 -6.22 12.45 10.53
CA ALA A 178 -7.12 12.19 11.67
C ALA A 178 -7.85 10.83 11.55
N GLN A 179 -8.20 10.43 10.33
CA GLN A 179 -8.77 9.11 10.03
C GLN A 179 -7.74 8.02 10.28
N PHE A 180 -6.48 8.22 9.87
CA PHE A 180 -5.38 7.32 10.21
C PHE A 180 -5.18 7.20 11.73
N GLU A 181 -5.22 8.31 12.48
CA GLU A 181 -5.09 8.25 13.95
C GLU A 181 -6.23 7.44 14.57
N THR A 182 -7.45 7.60 14.06
CA THR A 182 -8.62 6.84 14.52
C THR A 182 -8.46 5.36 14.22
N PHE A 183 -8.07 5.02 12.98
CA PHE A 183 -7.74 3.66 12.55
C PHE A 183 -6.68 3.04 13.47
N ALA A 184 -5.55 3.72 13.66
CA ALA A 184 -4.43 3.21 14.44
C ALA A 184 -4.73 3.07 15.94
N ARG A 185 -5.63 3.89 16.51
CA ARG A 185 -6.05 3.74 17.91
C ARG A 185 -6.96 2.53 18.14
N GLY A 186 -7.58 1.99 17.10
CA GLY A 186 -8.48 0.84 17.19
C GLY A 186 -7.78 -0.51 17.37
N GLY A 187 -6.45 -0.57 17.24
CA GLY A 187 -5.72 -1.83 17.29
C GLY A 187 -4.88 -2.06 18.54
N LYS A 188 -4.08 -3.12 18.44
CA LYS A 188 -3.30 -3.68 19.54
C LYS A 188 -1.91 -4.10 19.07
N ALA A 189 -0.98 -4.15 20.01
CA ALA A 189 0.35 -4.64 19.74
C ALA A 189 0.33 -6.10 19.24
N VAL A 190 1.11 -6.36 18.19
CA VAL A 190 1.36 -7.70 17.68
C VAL A 190 2.85 -8.01 17.69
N ALA A 191 3.16 -9.29 17.93
CA ALA A 191 4.53 -9.77 17.94
C ALA A 191 5.10 -9.84 16.52
N THR A 192 6.40 -9.55 16.40
CA THR A 192 7.16 -9.84 15.18
C THR A 192 7.39 -11.34 15.04
N PHE A 193 7.53 -11.80 13.81
CA PHE A 193 7.89 -13.18 13.53
C PHE A 193 9.29 -13.48 14.09
N LYS A 194 9.39 -14.60 14.81
CA LYS A 194 10.65 -15.15 15.30
C LYS A 194 10.64 -16.66 15.02
N PRO A 195 11.66 -17.21 14.34
CA PRO A 195 11.76 -18.67 14.20
C PRO A 195 11.94 -19.32 15.58
N ALA A 196 11.44 -20.53 15.74
CA ALA A 196 11.74 -21.34 16.92
C ALA A 196 13.24 -21.62 17.01
N ALA A 197 13.76 -21.81 18.23
CA ALA A 197 15.17 -22.12 18.45
C ALA A 197 15.59 -23.37 17.65
N GLY A 198 16.75 -23.30 17.00
CA GLY A 198 17.27 -24.39 16.17
C GLY A 198 16.63 -24.57 14.80
N VAL A 199 15.61 -23.79 14.44
CA VAL A 199 14.97 -23.85 13.11
C VAL A 199 15.65 -22.87 12.14
N ASP A 200 15.94 -23.33 10.93
CA ASP A 200 16.44 -22.46 9.86
C ASP A 200 15.48 -21.28 9.58
N ARG A 201 16.02 -20.07 9.64
CA ARG A 201 15.24 -18.84 9.54
C ARG A 201 14.53 -18.71 8.19
N LYS A 202 15.20 -19.07 7.09
CA LYS A 202 14.64 -18.92 5.73
C LYS A 202 13.46 -19.86 5.53
N LYS A 203 13.62 -21.14 5.91
CA LYS A 203 12.54 -22.14 5.89
C LYS A 203 11.38 -21.71 6.80
N ALA A 204 11.66 -21.28 8.01
CA ALA A 204 10.63 -20.82 8.95
C ALA A 204 9.85 -19.61 8.40
N GLN A 205 10.54 -18.64 7.80
CA GLN A 205 9.90 -17.48 7.15
C GLN A 205 9.02 -17.93 5.98
N GLN A 206 9.48 -18.86 5.14
CA GLN A 206 8.68 -19.40 4.04
C GLN A 206 7.41 -20.08 4.53
N VAL A 207 7.50 -20.90 5.58
CA VAL A 207 6.32 -21.54 6.20
C VAL A 207 5.37 -20.48 6.77
N PHE A 208 5.89 -19.49 7.47
CA PHE A 208 5.10 -18.39 8.02
C PHE A 208 4.36 -17.60 6.92
N GLN A 209 5.06 -17.18 5.86
CA GLN A 209 4.44 -16.45 4.74
C GLN A 209 3.43 -17.33 3.97
N LYS A 210 3.72 -18.62 3.77
CA LYS A 210 2.74 -19.57 3.17
C LYS A 210 1.48 -19.69 4.04
N GLY A 211 1.63 -19.75 5.35
CA GLY A 211 0.49 -19.75 6.26
C GLY A 211 -0.34 -18.47 6.16
N ASP A 212 0.30 -17.31 5.99
CA ASP A 212 -0.39 -16.02 5.86
C ASP A 212 -1.19 -15.91 4.56
N ILE A 213 -0.64 -16.34 3.43
CA ILE A 213 -1.39 -16.34 2.16
C ILE A 213 -2.58 -17.30 2.22
N GLU A 214 -2.42 -18.49 2.82
CA GLU A 214 -3.53 -19.45 2.98
C GLU A 214 -4.66 -18.88 3.85
N ARG A 215 -4.34 -18.25 4.98
CA ARG A 215 -5.33 -17.60 5.85
C ARG A 215 -6.02 -16.45 5.13
N SER A 216 -5.26 -15.67 4.37
CA SER A 216 -5.79 -14.58 3.55
C SER A 216 -6.79 -15.08 2.51
N ILE A 217 -6.44 -16.13 1.75
CA ILE A 217 -7.33 -16.75 0.76
C ILE A 217 -8.60 -17.28 1.43
N ARG A 218 -8.47 -18.00 2.54
CA ARG A 218 -9.63 -18.50 3.30
C ARG A 218 -10.55 -17.37 3.76
N PHE A 219 -9.99 -16.28 4.25
CA PHE A 219 -10.77 -15.10 4.66
C PHE A 219 -11.48 -14.46 3.47
N CYS A 220 -10.78 -14.19 2.37
CA CYS A 220 -11.37 -13.59 1.17
C CYS A 220 -12.49 -14.46 0.58
N ARG A 221 -12.34 -15.80 0.56
CA ARG A 221 -13.39 -16.72 0.12
C ARG A 221 -14.66 -16.63 0.98
N LYS A 222 -14.53 -16.43 2.30
CA LYS A 222 -15.69 -16.20 3.19
C LYS A 222 -16.42 -14.90 2.89
N LEU A 223 -15.75 -13.93 2.25
CA LEU A 223 -16.35 -12.68 1.77
C LEU A 223 -16.91 -12.80 0.34
N GLY A 224 -16.90 -14.00 -0.26
CA GLY A 224 -17.40 -14.23 -1.62
C GLY A 224 -16.42 -13.85 -2.72
N LEU A 225 -15.14 -13.65 -2.40
CA LEU A 225 -14.10 -13.38 -3.41
C LEU A 225 -13.48 -14.66 -3.96
N GLY A 226 -13.00 -14.57 -5.20
CA GLY A 226 -12.43 -15.67 -5.96
C GLY A 226 -13.45 -16.31 -6.91
N ARG A 227 -12.98 -16.78 -8.07
CA ARG A 227 -13.82 -17.60 -8.95
C ARG A 227 -13.99 -18.97 -8.32
N ILE A 228 -15.23 -19.45 -8.27
CA ILE A 228 -15.57 -20.84 -7.96
C ILE A 228 -15.09 -21.72 -9.11
#